data_AF-A0A661H6F0-F1
#
_entry.id   AF-A0A661H6F0-F1
#
_cell.length_a   1.000
_cell.length_b   1.000
_cell.length_c   1.000
_cell.angle_alpha   90.00
_cell.angle_beta   90.00
_cell.angle_gamma   90.00
#
_symmetry.space_group_name_H-M   'P 1'
#
loop_
_entity.id
_entity.type
_entity.pdbx_description
1 polymer ?
#
loop_
_entity_poly.entity_id
_entity_poly.type
_entity_poly.pdbx_seq_one_letter_code
_entity_poly.pdbx_strand_id
1 'polypeptide(L)'
;MPGNYDTVELVALIEEHKAPLPYLTRRYFPSVMEFDTEEVAFDYVLGERRMAPFVSPMAAGVVMRSKGSTMKTFRPAYVKPKHSINPAEPLKRLPGEQLMGAMSPEQRLNLMKAKKYVDQSNMIDNRIEWMVAQILKAGSVTVEGDNYPKQVVDYNRDAGLSITLLTTARWNDSAPEIIDDIESTATLMAQADFGSPATDILMAPDVWAVMRKDAGVKDLLDTNYIGGNTVIDRAPQVFDNDADPVEVGRMGRFRLLVDARDYEDDTGSVVPYMGSGEVLMLSQNLGGVQAFGAILDLDVMHAMRAFPKEWKEQDPSAWMVMTQSAPLPIPQRINGCAYLKVF
;
A
#
# COMPACT_ATOMS: atom_id res chain seq x y z
N MET A 1 -54.43 -31.16 -19.46
CA MET A 1 -54.11 -29.96 -18.65
C MET A 1 -52.62 -29.74 -18.75
N PRO A 2 -52.13 -28.56 -19.19
CA PRO A 2 -50.70 -28.29 -19.28
C PRO A 2 -50.14 -28.12 -17.87
N GLY A 3 -49.04 -28.80 -17.57
CA GLY A 3 -48.35 -28.68 -16.28
C GLY A 3 -47.84 -27.25 -16.10
N ASN A 4 -48.17 -26.65 -14.97
CA ASN A 4 -47.63 -25.36 -14.54
C ASN A 4 -46.11 -25.45 -14.51
N TYR A 5 -45.44 -24.81 -15.48
CA TYR A 5 -44.03 -24.47 -15.35
C TYR A 5 -43.96 -23.31 -14.36
N ASP A 6 -43.45 -23.59 -13.17
CA ASP A 6 -43.11 -22.55 -12.19
C ASP A 6 -41.98 -21.70 -12.81
N THR A 7 -42.34 -20.53 -13.35
CA THR A 7 -41.38 -19.58 -13.91
C THR A 7 -40.63 -18.94 -12.75
N VAL A 8 -39.54 -19.58 -12.32
CA VAL A 8 -38.59 -18.98 -11.39
C VAL A 8 -37.86 -17.86 -12.14
N GLU A 9 -38.31 -16.61 -11.94
CA GLU A 9 -37.58 -15.43 -12.36
C GLU A 9 -36.39 -15.22 -11.43
N LEU A 10 -35.19 -15.15 -11.99
CA LEU A 10 -33.95 -14.93 -11.26
C LEU A 10 -33.88 -13.45 -10.85
N VAL A 11 -33.99 -13.19 -9.54
CA VAL A 11 -34.19 -11.82 -9.00
C VAL A 11 -33.01 -10.87 -9.25
N ALA A 12 -31.77 -11.37 -9.24
CA ALA A 12 -30.56 -10.71 -9.76
C ALA A 12 -29.35 -11.56 -9.35
N LEU A 13 -28.23 -11.41 -10.07
CA LEU A 13 -26.93 -11.89 -9.60
C LEU A 13 -26.37 -10.89 -8.59
N ILE A 14 -26.18 -11.33 -7.33
CA ILE A 14 -25.41 -10.58 -6.34
C ILE A 14 -24.00 -11.20 -6.33
N GLU A 15 -23.09 -10.63 -7.11
CA GLU A 15 -21.66 -10.95 -7.01
C GLU A 15 -21.01 -9.89 -6.11
N GLU A 16 -20.58 -10.31 -4.92
CA GLU A 16 -19.81 -9.47 -4.00
C GLU A 16 -18.32 -9.70 -4.29
N HIS A 17 -17.72 -8.78 -5.05
CA HIS A 17 -16.29 -8.75 -5.30
C HIS A 17 -15.68 -7.58 -4.54
N LYS A 18 -14.78 -7.89 -3.59
CA LYS A 18 -13.95 -6.87 -2.94
C LYS A 18 -12.89 -6.42 -3.94
N ALA A 19 -13.09 -5.22 -4.50
CA ALA A 19 -12.10 -4.60 -5.37
C ALA A 19 -10.85 -4.21 -4.55
N PRO A 20 -9.65 -4.22 -5.15
CA PRO A 20 -8.46 -3.73 -4.49
C PRO A 20 -8.64 -2.24 -4.17
N LEU A 21 -8.26 -1.83 -2.97
CA LEU A 21 -8.28 -0.43 -2.54
C LEU A 21 -6.84 0.06 -2.38
N PRO A 22 -6.14 0.49 -3.45
CA PRO A 22 -4.72 0.85 -3.40
C PRO A 22 -4.52 2.28 -2.84
N TYR A 23 -5.00 2.56 -1.63
CA TYR A 23 -4.95 3.90 -1.04
C TYR A 23 -3.52 4.36 -0.76
N LEU A 24 -2.70 3.52 -0.11
CA LEU A 24 -1.32 3.87 0.27
C LEU A 24 -0.47 4.05 -0.99
N THR A 25 -0.62 3.13 -1.94
CA THR A 25 0.06 3.19 -3.23
C THR A 25 -0.31 4.46 -3.99
N ARG A 26 -1.59 4.75 -4.14
CA ARG A 26 -2.07 5.94 -4.88
C ARG A 26 -1.62 7.25 -4.23
N ARG A 27 -1.62 7.32 -2.90
CA ARG A 27 -1.33 8.56 -2.17
C ARG A 27 0.16 8.82 -1.96
N TYR A 28 0.94 7.80 -1.64
CA TYR A 28 2.34 7.95 -1.26
C TYR A 28 3.33 7.44 -2.32
N PHE A 29 2.88 6.60 -3.27
CA PHE A 29 3.67 6.06 -4.37
C PHE A 29 3.06 6.38 -5.76
N PRO A 30 2.81 7.66 -6.09
CA PRO A 30 2.05 8.02 -7.29
C PRO A 30 2.81 7.83 -8.61
N SER A 31 4.15 7.85 -8.58
CA SER A 31 4.97 7.78 -9.79
C SER A 31 5.15 6.33 -10.25
N VAL A 32 5.14 6.10 -11.56
CA VAL A 32 5.43 4.79 -12.16
C VAL A 32 6.71 4.90 -12.98
N MET A 33 7.62 3.94 -12.82
CA MET A 33 8.83 3.82 -13.65
C MET A 33 8.97 2.38 -14.13
N GLU A 34 9.30 2.23 -15.40
CA GLU A 34 9.47 0.93 -16.05
C GLU A 34 10.95 0.80 -16.48
N PHE A 35 11.55 -0.35 -16.18
CA PHE A 35 12.97 -0.62 -16.40
C PHE A 35 13.14 -1.82 -17.32
N ASP A 36 13.70 -1.62 -18.51
CA ASP A 36 13.97 -2.70 -19.48
C ASP A 36 15.06 -3.69 -19.01
N THR A 37 15.67 -3.42 -17.86
CA THR A 37 16.60 -4.30 -17.17
C THR A 37 15.89 -5.18 -16.14
N GLU A 38 16.46 -6.36 -15.90
CA GLU A 38 16.00 -7.25 -14.83
C GLU A 38 16.24 -6.67 -13.43
N GLU A 39 17.28 -5.85 -13.28
CA GLU A 39 17.58 -5.15 -12.03
C GLU A 39 17.10 -3.70 -12.11
N VAL A 40 16.52 -3.22 -11.01
CA VAL A 40 16.19 -1.81 -10.79
C VAL A 40 17.32 -1.20 -9.97
N ALA A 41 17.99 -0.21 -10.56
CA ALA A 41 19.06 0.54 -9.90
C ALA A 41 18.53 1.89 -9.38
N PHE A 42 18.91 2.26 -8.16
CA PHE A 42 18.61 3.58 -7.60
C PHE A 42 19.83 4.18 -6.91
N ASP A 43 20.04 5.48 -7.15
CA ASP A 43 21.11 6.28 -6.58
C ASP A 43 20.56 7.25 -5.54
N TYR A 44 21.16 7.26 -4.34
CA TYR A 44 20.95 8.34 -3.37
C TYR A 44 22.09 9.35 -3.46
N VAL A 45 21.75 10.63 -3.66
CA VAL A 45 22.71 11.75 -3.64
C VAL A 45 22.37 12.68 -2.47
N LEU A 46 23.24 12.72 -1.47
CA LEU A 46 23.06 13.51 -0.25
C LEU A 46 23.35 14.98 -0.51
N GLY A 47 22.28 15.78 -0.61
CA GLY A 47 22.36 17.24 -0.71
C GLY A 47 22.47 17.86 0.68
N GLU A 48 23.54 18.60 0.95
CA GLU A 48 23.72 19.33 2.21
C GLU A 48 23.53 20.84 2.00
N ARG A 49 22.90 21.52 2.97
CA ARG A 49 22.85 23.00 3.02
C ARG A 49 24.15 23.56 3.61
N ARG A 50 25.28 23.30 2.95
CA ARG A 50 26.58 23.82 3.41
C ARG A 50 26.62 25.33 3.28
N MET A 51 27.01 26.00 4.36
CA MET A 51 27.33 27.42 4.31
C MET A 51 28.66 27.64 3.61
N ALA A 52 28.76 28.69 2.79
CA ALA A 52 30.01 29.07 2.16
C ALA A 52 31.03 29.53 3.21
N PRO A 53 32.31 29.11 3.13
CA PRO A 53 33.35 29.58 4.03
C PRO A 53 33.66 31.04 3.73
N PHE A 54 33.88 31.83 4.78
CA PHE A 54 34.43 33.17 4.63
C PHE A 54 35.91 33.09 4.32
N VAL A 55 36.34 33.76 3.25
CA VAL A 55 37.74 33.81 2.82
C VAL A 55 38.13 35.27 2.60
N SER A 56 39.34 35.65 3.05
CA SER A 56 39.90 36.98 2.80
C SER A 56 40.08 37.22 1.30
N PRO A 57 39.83 38.42 0.76
CA PRO A 57 39.97 38.72 -0.67
C PRO A 57 41.36 38.43 -1.26
N MET A 58 42.40 38.38 -0.41
CA MET A 58 43.79 38.11 -0.81
C MET A 58 44.20 36.64 -0.66
N ALA A 59 43.33 35.78 -0.13
CA ALA A 59 43.60 34.36 0.06
C ALA A 59 42.84 33.50 -0.96
N ALA A 60 43.44 32.37 -1.35
CA ALA A 60 42.80 31.42 -2.25
C ALA A 60 41.57 30.79 -1.58
N GLY A 61 40.49 30.62 -2.35
CA GLY A 61 39.25 30.02 -1.90
C GLY A 61 39.42 28.58 -1.40
N VAL A 62 38.56 28.16 -0.47
CA VAL A 62 38.58 26.79 0.07
C VAL A 62 37.82 25.85 -0.88
N VAL A 63 38.49 24.79 -1.33
CA VAL A 63 37.88 23.77 -2.21
C VAL A 63 36.90 22.92 -1.39
N MET A 64 35.61 23.02 -1.73
CA MET A 64 34.58 22.13 -1.17
C MET A 64 34.62 20.78 -1.90
N ARG A 65 34.75 19.69 -1.14
CA ARG A 65 34.67 18.33 -1.70
C ARG A 65 33.20 17.94 -1.92
N SER A 66 32.88 17.42 -3.10
CA SER A 66 31.63 16.71 -3.36
C SER A 66 31.62 15.38 -2.59
N LYS A 67 30.45 14.98 -2.09
CA LYS A 67 30.25 13.63 -1.55
C LYS A 67 29.92 12.66 -2.69
N GLY A 68 30.23 11.38 -2.46
CA GLY A 68 29.88 10.29 -3.39
C GLY A 68 28.40 9.95 -3.35
N SER A 69 27.91 9.33 -4.42
CA SER A 69 26.60 8.67 -4.50
C SER A 69 26.73 7.22 -4.04
N THR A 70 25.64 6.68 -3.47
CA THR A 70 25.54 5.24 -3.20
C THR A 70 24.50 4.65 -4.15
N MET A 71 24.95 3.74 -5.01
CA MET A 71 24.09 2.96 -5.92
C MET A 71 23.64 1.69 -5.21
N LYS A 72 22.33 1.42 -5.22
CA LYS A 72 21.77 0.13 -4.82
C LYS A 72 21.05 -0.47 -6.03
N THR A 73 21.36 -1.72 -6.36
CA THR A 73 20.62 -2.50 -7.35
C THR A 73 19.76 -3.54 -6.64
N PHE A 74 18.54 -3.73 -7.12
CA PHE A 74 17.66 -4.76 -6.61
C PHE A 74 16.90 -5.44 -7.75
N ARG A 75 16.71 -6.75 -7.64
CA ARG A 75 15.94 -7.54 -8.59
C ARG A 75 14.51 -7.70 -8.07
N PRO A 76 13.49 -7.04 -8.65
CA PRO A 76 12.11 -7.14 -8.19
C PRO A 76 11.66 -8.61 -8.18
N ALA A 77 10.82 -8.93 -7.20
CA ALA A 77 10.19 -10.24 -7.15
C ALA A 77 9.11 -10.35 -8.22
N TYR A 78 8.99 -11.54 -8.78
CA TYR A 78 8.11 -11.78 -9.90
C TYR A 78 6.74 -12.29 -9.41
N VAL A 79 5.67 -11.60 -9.81
CA VAL A 79 4.28 -11.93 -9.47
C VAL A 79 3.60 -12.51 -10.71
N LYS A 80 3.13 -13.76 -10.63
CA LYS A 80 2.54 -14.51 -11.76
C LYS A 80 1.26 -15.28 -11.37
N PRO A 81 0.15 -14.61 -11.01
CA PRO A 81 -1.11 -15.31 -10.77
C PRO A 81 -1.57 -16.01 -12.06
N LYS A 82 -1.87 -17.30 -11.95
CA LYS A 82 -2.28 -18.17 -13.07
C LYS A 82 -3.58 -18.89 -12.74
N HIS A 83 -4.51 -18.89 -13.67
CA HIS A 83 -5.76 -19.63 -13.58
C HIS A 83 -5.88 -20.59 -14.77
N SER A 84 -6.40 -21.78 -14.51
CA SER A 84 -6.83 -22.73 -15.53
C SER A 84 -8.34 -22.63 -15.72
N ILE A 85 -8.80 -22.64 -16.97
CA ILE A 85 -10.21 -22.78 -17.33
C ILE A 85 -10.36 -24.13 -18.04
N ASN A 86 -11.08 -25.05 -17.39
CA ASN A 86 -11.33 -26.37 -17.95
C ASN A 86 -12.40 -26.31 -19.06
N PRO A 87 -12.37 -27.21 -20.06
CA PRO A 87 -13.36 -27.25 -21.13
C PRO A 87 -14.80 -27.44 -20.65
N ALA A 88 -14.99 -28.03 -19.46
CA ALA A 88 -16.30 -28.23 -18.87
C ALA A 88 -16.91 -26.97 -18.23
N GLU A 89 -16.10 -25.95 -17.91
CA GLU A 89 -16.57 -24.73 -17.23
C GLU A 89 -17.44 -23.86 -18.15
N PRO A 90 -17.04 -23.51 -19.39
CA PRO A 90 -17.87 -22.70 -20.30
C PRO A 90 -19.13 -23.39 -20.81
N LEU A 91 -19.24 -24.71 -20.62
CA LEU A 91 -20.46 -25.46 -20.92
C LEU A 91 -21.55 -25.23 -19.86
N LYS A 92 -21.16 -24.82 -18.66
CA LYS A 92 -22.10 -24.47 -17.59
C LYS A 92 -22.59 -23.04 -17.81
N ARG A 93 -23.87 -22.82 -17.49
CA ARG A 93 -24.50 -21.49 -17.50
C ARG A 93 -23.75 -20.57 -16.53
N LEU A 94 -23.49 -19.34 -16.95
CA LEU A 94 -22.92 -18.34 -16.05
C LEU A 94 -23.98 -17.85 -15.06
N PRO A 95 -23.59 -17.49 -13.83
CA PRO A 95 -24.50 -16.79 -12.91
C PRO A 95 -25.11 -15.55 -13.60
N GLY A 96 -26.41 -15.30 -13.43
CA GLY A 96 -27.11 -14.18 -14.06
C GLY A 96 -27.58 -14.37 -15.52
N GLU A 97 -27.16 -15.44 -16.20
CA GLU A 97 -27.65 -15.75 -17.56
C GLU A 97 -29.11 -16.25 -17.52
N GLN A 98 -29.95 -15.92 -18.51
CA GLN A 98 -31.32 -16.44 -18.58
C GLN A 98 -31.32 -17.98 -18.68
N LEU A 99 -32.31 -18.66 -18.09
CA LEU A 99 -32.36 -20.14 -18.03
C LEU A 99 -32.33 -20.80 -19.42
N MET A 100 -32.80 -20.08 -20.46
CA MET A 100 -32.78 -20.45 -21.88
C MET A 100 -31.92 -19.47 -22.71
N GLY A 101 -30.85 -18.94 -22.10
CA GLY A 101 -29.99 -17.93 -22.70
C GLY A 101 -29.27 -18.39 -23.98
N ALA A 102 -28.98 -17.42 -24.85
CA ALA A 102 -28.42 -17.63 -26.18
C ALA A 102 -26.88 -17.56 -26.24
N MET A 103 -26.16 -17.44 -25.11
CA MET A 103 -24.71 -17.32 -25.14
C MET A 103 -24.07 -18.63 -25.61
N SER A 104 -23.22 -18.54 -26.62
CA SER A 104 -22.44 -19.70 -27.06
C SER A 104 -21.39 -20.06 -26.00
N PRO A 105 -20.96 -21.33 -25.91
CA PRO A 105 -19.84 -21.71 -25.03
C PRO A 105 -18.57 -20.88 -25.26
N GLU A 106 -18.35 -20.43 -26.49
CA GLU A 106 -17.22 -19.56 -26.85
C GLU A 106 -17.36 -18.14 -26.25
N GLN A 107 -18.57 -17.57 -26.28
CA GLN A 107 -18.82 -16.28 -25.63
C GLN A 107 -18.68 -16.37 -24.11
N ARG A 108 -19.14 -17.47 -23.48
CA ARG A 108 -18.95 -17.72 -22.04
C ARG A 108 -17.47 -17.85 -21.69
N LEU A 109 -16.71 -18.58 -22.50
CA LEU A 109 -15.27 -18.73 -22.33
C LEU A 109 -14.56 -17.37 -22.35
N ASN A 110 -14.89 -16.49 -23.30
CA ASN A 110 -14.28 -15.17 -23.39
C ASN A 110 -14.62 -14.29 -22.17
N LEU A 111 -15.85 -14.35 -21.66
CA LEU A 111 -16.22 -13.66 -20.42
C LEU A 111 -15.47 -14.20 -19.20
N MET A 112 -15.34 -15.52 -19.08
CA MET A 112 -14.57 -16.15 -17.99
C MET A 112 -13.11 -15.72 -18.04
N LYS A 113 -12.49 -15.72 -19.22
CA LYS A 113 -11.12 -15.21 -19.41
C LYS A 113 -10.99 -13.75 -18.98
N ALA A 114 -11.90 -12.89 -19.44
CA ALA A 114 -11.91 -11.47 -19.07
C ALA A 114 -12.01 -11.27 -17.55
N LYS A 115 -12.91 -12.01 -16.88
CA LYS A 115 -13.05 -11.99 -15.42
C LYS A 115 -11.76 -12.42 -14.72
N LYS A 116 -11.12 -13.49 -15.19
CA LYS A 116 -9.83 -13.95 -14.65
C LYS A 116 -8.70 -12.93 -14.84
N TYR A 117 -8.65 -12.19 -15.94
CA TYR A 117 -7.67 -11.12 -16.11
C TYR A 117 -7.89 -9.97 -15.13
N VAL A 118 -9.15 -9.59 -14.87
CA VAL A 118 -9.49 -8.58 -13.85
C VAL A 118 -9.08 -9.06 -12.46
N ASP A 119 -9.42 -10.30 -12.09
CA ASP A 119 -9.03 -10.90 -10.81
C ASP A 119 -7.50 -10.90 -10.64
N GLN A 120 -6.76 -11.31 -11.69
CA GLN A 120 -5.30 -11.32 -11.69
C GLN A 120 -4.69 -9.92 -11.54
N SER A 121 -5.25 -8.91 -12.20
CA SER A 121 -4.83 -7.52 -12.03
C SER A 121 -5.06 -7.05 -10.59
N ASN A 122 -6.22 -7.37 -10.02
CA ASN A 122 -6.57 -7.02 -8.65
C ASN A 122 -5.61 -7.68 -7.64
N MET A 123 -5.22 -8.94 -7.86
CA MET A 123 -4.23 -9.63 -7.03
C MET A 123 -2.85 -8.94 -7.08
N ILE A 124 -2.44 -8.44 -8.25
CA ILE A 124 -1.19 -7.69 -8.40
C ILE A 124 -1.28 -6.36 -7.65
N ASP A 125 -2.38 -5.62 -7.78
CA ASP A 125 -2.58 -4.35 -7.09
C ASP A 125 -2.60 -4.53 -5.56
N ASN A 126 -3.25 -5.59 -5.06
CA ASN A 126 -3.22 -5.95 -3.65
C ASN A 126 -1.81 -6.29 -3.16
N ARG A 127 -1.01 -7.01 -3.97
CA ARG A 127 0.38 -7.29 -3.61
C ARG A 127 1.23 -6.02 -3.53
N ILE A 128 1.03 -5.08 -4.46
CA ILE A 128 1.73 -3.78 -4.45
C ILE A 128 1.34 -2.98 -3.21
N GLU A 129 0.05 -2.90 -2.88
CA GLU A 129 -0.43 -2.21 -1.67
C GLU A 129 0.15 -2.85 -0.39
N TRP A 130 0.20 -4.18 -0.33
CA TRP A 130 0.85 -4.91 0.77
C TRP A 130 2.33 -4.56 0.88
N MET A 131 3.08 -4.56 -0.23
CA MET A 131 4.50 -4.18 -0.22
C MET A 131 4.68 -2.75 0.29
N VAL A 132 3.84 -1.81 -0.17
CA VAL A 132 3.85 -0.43 0.31
C VAL A 132 3.59 -0.36 1.81
N ALA A 133 2.59 -1.08 2.32
CA ALA A 133 2.30 -1.12 3.75
C ALA A 133 3.50 -1.64 4.57
N GLN A 134 4.16 -2.70 4.12
CA GLN A 134 5.37 -3.21 4.78
C GLN A 134 6.50 -2.18 4.80
N ILE A 135 6.75 -1.49 3.67
CA ILE A 135 7.77 -0.45 3.58
C ILE A 135 7.47 0.71 4.53
N LEU A 136 6.22 1.16 4.59
CA LEU A 136 5.82 2.27 5.48
C LEU A 136 5.93 1.89 6.95
N LYS A 137 5.68 0.63 7.32
CA LYS A 137 5.78 0.14 8.70
C LYS A 137 7.19 -0.20 9.14
N ALA A 138 7.91 -0.99 8.36
CA ALA A 138 9.21 -1.55 8.75
C ALA A 138 10.41 -0.81 8.16
N GLY A 139 10.21 0.10 7.19
CA GLY A 139 11.30 0.68 6.41
C GLY A 139 11.93 -0.29 5.40
N SER A 140 11.39 -1.50 5.31
CA SER A 140 11.88 -2.59 4.46
C SER A 140 10.70 -3.44 3.98
N VAL A 141 10.92 -4.22 2.93
CA VAL A 141 9.98 -5.25 2.49
C VAL A 141 10.72 -6.58 2.39
N THR A 142 10.14 -7.61 2.98
CA THR A 142 10.63 -8.98 2.83
C THR A 142 9.80 -9.65 1.76
N VAL A 143 10.45 -10.12 0.70
CA VAL A 143 9.78 -10.85 -0.37
C VAL A 143 10.21 -12.31 -0.32
N GLU A 144 9.23 -13.19 -0.17
CA GLU A 144 9.39 -14.64 -0.12
C GLU A 144 8.24 -15.31 -0.89
N GLY A 145 8.46 -16.53 -1.37
CA GLY A 145 7.42 -17.35 -1.99
C GLY A 145 7.89 -18.78 -2.19
N ASP A 146 6.98 -19.70 -2.49
CA ASP A 146 7.27 -21.15 -2.57
C ASP A 146 8.46 -21.50 -3.47
N ASN A 147 8.65 -20.73 -4.54
CA ASN A 147 9.74 -20.90 -5.51
C ASN A 147 10.63 -19.65 -5.61
N TYR A 148 10.62 -18.79 -4.60
CA TYR A 148 11.40 -17.56 -4.57
C TYR A 148 12.13 -17.44 -3.23
N PRO A 149 13.48 -17.43 -3.21
CA PRO A 149 14.23 -17.36 -1.97
C PRO A 149 13.89 -16.07 -1.23
N LYS A 150 13.83 -16.16 0.10
CA LYS A 150 13.58 -15.00 0.96
C LYS A 150 14.64 -13.91 0.72
N GLN A 151 14.19 -12.74 0.32
CA GLN A 151 15.03 -11.56 0.14
C GLN A 151 14.45 -10.38 0.93
N VAL A 152 15.33 -9.63 1.60
CA VAL A 152 14.93 -8.44 2.35
C VAL A 152 15.45 -7.22 1.60
N VAL A 153 14.54 -6.33 1.24
CA VAL A 153 14.84 -5.02 0.65
C VAL A 153 14.78 -3.99 1.74
N ASP A 154 15.95 -3.59 2.23
CA ASP A 154 16.06 -2.57 3.27
C ASP A 154 16.39 -1.20 2.67
N TYR A 155 15.45 -0.26 2.84
CA TYR A 155 15.61 1.14 2.43
C TYR A 155 16.40 1.96 3.45
N ASN A 156 16.79 1.36 4.58
CA ASN A 156 17.62 1.94 5.62
C ASN A 156 16.97 3.18 6.24
N ARG A 157 15.73 3.02 6.71
CA ARG A 157 15.03 4.04 7.51
C ARG A 157 15.79 4.29 8.81
N ASP A 158 15.82 5.53 9.25
CA ASP A 158 16.36 5.87 10.57
C ASP A 158 15.65 5.04 11.66
N ALA A 159 16.45 4.37 12.49
CA ALA A 159 15.95 3.53 13.58
C ALA A 159 15.11 4.34 14.58
N GLY A 160 15.39 5.64 14.74
CA GLY A 160 14.61 6.55 15.59
C GLY A 160 13.18 6.79 15.11
N LEU A 161 12.85 6.44 13.86
CA LEU A 161 11.51 6.55 13.28
C LEU A 161 10.69 5.26 13.41
N SER A 162 11.21 4.25 14.11
CA SER A 162 10.53 2.99 14.42
C SER A 162 10.31 2.91 15.93
N ILE A 163 9.25 3.54 16.42
CA ILE A 163 9.01 3.78 17.84
C ILE A 163 8.08 2.69 18.38
N THR A 164 8.40 2.17 19.56
CA THR A 164 7.52 1.24 20.30
C THR A 164 7.36 1.75 21.72
N LEU A 165 6.13 2.13 22.08
CA LEU A 165 5.78 2.56 23.42
C LEU A 165 5.62 1.34 24.32
N LEU A 166 6.35 1.35 25.43
CA LEU A 166 6.39 0.23 26.37
C LEU A 166 5.79 0.65 27.70
N THR A 167 5.18 -0.32 28.39
CA THR A 167 4.72 -0.15 29.78
C THR A 167 3.78 1.06 29.94
N THR A 168 4.10 2.00 30.83
CA THR A 168 3.26 3.16 31.17
C THR A 168 3.21 4.25 30.10
N ALA A 169 4.06 4.18 29.07
CA ALA A 169 4.05 5.12 27.95
C ALA A 169 2.97 4.78 26.89
N ARG A 170 2.28 3.63 27.03
CA ARG A 170 1.27 3.21 26.06
C ARG A 170 0.05 4.10 26.11
N TRP A 171 -0.57 4.31 24.95
CA TRP A 171 -1.73 5.20 24.83
C TRP A 171 -2.97 4.69 25.57
N ASN A 172 -3.04 3.38 25.83
CA ASN A 172 -4.14 2.74 26.56
C ASN A 172 -3.92 2.65 28.08
N ASP A 173 -2.85 3.23 28.62
CA ASP A 173 -2.60 3.29 30.06
C ASP A 173 -3.17 4.59 30.68
N SER A 174 -2.92 4.81 31.97
CA SER A 174 -3.58 5.80 32.83
C SER A 174 -3.20 7.26 32.57
N ALA A 175 -2.10 7.56 31.88
CA ALA A 175 -1.66 8.92 31.57
C ALA A 175 -0.92 8.99 30.20
N PRO A 176 -1.63 8.86 29.08
CA PRO A 176 -1.00 8.84 27.76
C PRO A 176 -0.62 10.25 27.28
N GLU A 177 0.62 10.44 26.82
CA GLU A 177 1.13 11.71 26.27
C GLU A 177 1.01 11.74 24.73
N ILE A 178 -0.21 11.55 24.22
CA ILE A 178 -0.47 11.34 22.78
C ILE A 178 0.03 12.52 21.92
N ILE A 179 -0.21 13.74 22.38
CA ILE A 179 0.17 14.95 21.62
C ILE A 179 1.69 15.07 21.54
N ASP A 180 2.39 14.86 22.66
CA ASP A 180 3.85 14.95 22.73
C ASP A 180 4.53 13.85 21.90
N ASP A 181 3.97 12.63 21.90
CA ASP A 181 4.44 11.53 21.04
C ASP A 181 4.32 11.88 19.55
N ILE A 182 3.20 12.49 19.14
CA ILE A 182 2.99 12.93 17.75
C ILE A 182 3.94 14.07 17.38
N GLU A 183 4.11 15.07 18.24
CA GLU A 183 4.99 16.22 17.97
C GLU A 183 6.47 15.84 17.96
N SER A 184 6.90 15.00 18.90
CA SER A 184 8.28 14.49 18.96
C SER A 184 8.60 13.65 17.73
N THR A 185 7.70 12.76 17.32
CA THR A 185 7.88 11.95 16.11
C THR A 185 7.90 12.80 14.84
N ALA A 186 6.99 13.78 14.72
CA ALA A 186 7.01 14.72 13.60
C ALA A 186 8.32 15.53 13.54
N THR A 187 8.89 15.87 14.70
CA THR A 187 10.17 16.57 14.82
C THR A 187 11.32 15.67 14.38
N LEU A 188 11.34 14.40 14.81
CA LEU A 188 12.33 13.41 14.37
C LEU A 188 12.28 13.21 12.84
N MET A 189 11.09 13.09 12.26
CA MET A 189 10.90 13.00 10.81
C MET A 189 11.42 14.23 10.06
N ALA A 190 11.31 15.43 10.64
CA ALA A 190 11.81 16.65 10.03
C ALA A 190 13.33 16.82 10.16
N GLN A 191 13.94 16.22 11.19
CA GLN A 191 15.38 16.30 11.48
C GLN A 191 16.19 15.19 10.81
N ALA A 192 15.58 14.04 10.51
CA ALA A 192 16.23 12.92 9.86
C ALA A 192 16.77 13.29 8.47
N ASP A 193 17.86 12.64 8.06
CA ASP A 193 18.44 12.84 6.73
C ASP A 193 17.44 12.45 5.64
N PHE A 194 17.22 13.34 4.66
CA PHE A 194 16.13 13.22 3.67
C PHE A 194 14.73 13.02 4.29
N GLY A 195 14.55 13.47 5.52
CA GLY A 195 13.26 13.53 6.19
C GLY A 195 12.28 14.47 5.50
N SER A 196 11.00 14.30 5.82
CA SER A 196 9.95 15.18 5.35
C SER A 196 8.91 15.39 6.45
N PRO A 197 8.41 16.61 6.66
CA PRO A 197 7.44 16.86 7.73
C PRO A 197 6.18 16.01 7.52
N ALA A 198 5.73 15.37 8.59
CA ALA A 198 4.50 14.60 8.59
C ALA A 198 3.29 15.50 8.29
N THR A 199 2.36 14.99 7.49
CA THR A 199 1.13 15.66 7.07
C THR A 199 -0.11 14.84 7.40
N ASP A 200 0.00 13.52 7.32
CA ASP A 200 -1.08 12.58 7.54
C ASP A 200 -0.69 11.62 8.68
N ILE A 201 -1.63 11.32 9.58
CA ILE A 201 -1.53 10.32 10.64
C ILE A 201 -2.56 9.25 10.32
N LEU A 202 -2.08 8.05 9.98
CA LEU A 202 -2.90 6.88 9.71
C LEU A 202 -2.86 5.96 10.92
N MET A 203 -4.01 5.58 11.45
CA MET A 203 -4.09 4.79 12.68
C MET A 203 -5.07 3.62 12.54
N ALA A 204 -4.85 2.58 13.34
CA ALA A 204 -5.80 1.49 13.47
C ALA A 204 -7.09 1.93 14.22
N PRO A 205 -8.24 1.25 14.01
CA PRO A 205 -9.51 1.66 14.61
C PRO A 205 -9.52 1.65 16.15
N ASP A 206 -8.77 0.75 16.77
CA ASP A 206 -8.61 0.66 18.22
C ASP A 206 -7.79 1.81 18.80
N VAL A 207 -6.76 2.27 18.09
CA VAL A 207 -6.00 3.47 18.43
C VAL A 207 -6.89 4.70 18.44
N TRP A 208 -7.73 4.85 17.40
CA TRP A 208 -8.68 5.96 17.34
C TRP A 208 -9.67 5.94 18.52
N ALA A 209 -10.15 4.76 18.92
CA ALA A 209 -11.06 4.59 20.04
C ALA A 209 -10.45 5.05 21.38
N VAL A 210 -9.12 4.96 21.53
CA VAL A 210 -8.36 5.47 22.67
C VAL A 210 -8.09 6.96 22.52
N MET A 211 -7.54 7.40 21.39
CA MET A 211 -7.19 8.80 21.12
C MET A 211 -8.39 9.74 21.30
N ARG A 212 -9.58 9.36 20.83
CA ARG A 212 -10.79 10.20 20.95
C ARG A 212 -11.28 10.41 22.38
N LYS A 213 -10.78 9.63 23.35
CA LYS A 213 -11.13 9.71 24.78
C LYS A 213 -10.10 10.49 25.60
N ASP A 214 -8.92 10.72 25.05
CA ASP A 214 -7.84 11.43 25.72
C ASP A 214 -8.25 12.84 26.15
N ALA A 215 -7.72 13.31 27.30
CA ALA A 215 -8.03 14.62 27.85
C ALA A 215 -7.34 15.75 27.06
N GLY A 216 -6.06 15.58 26.71
CA GLY A 216 -5.33 16.58 25.92
C GLY A 216 -5.94 16.80 24.54
N VAL A 217 -6.35 15.72 23.86
CA VAL A 217 -7.05 15.82 22.57
C VAL A 217 -8.41 16.52 22.70
N LYS A 218 -9.12 16.36 23.82
CA LYS A 218 -10.37 17.08 24.09
C LYS A 218 -10.14 18.56 24.35
N ASP A 219 -9.08 18.90 25.08
CA ASP A 219 -8.73 20.29 25.40
C ASP A 219 -8.39 21.08 24.11
N LEU A 220 -7.76 20.43 23.12
CA LEU A 220 -7.54 21.02 21.79
C LEU A 220 -8.83 21.35 21.01
N LEU A 221 -9.96 20.75 21.38
CA LEU A 221 -11.27 21.01 20.79
C LEU A 221 -12.09 22.04 21.58
N ASP A 222 -11.54 22.57 22.68
CA ASP A 222 -12.26 23.54 23.51
C ASP A 222 -12.40 24.88 22.78
N THR A 223 -13.64 25.17 22.38
CA THR A 223 -14.04 26.39 21.66
C THR A 223 -13.94 27.65 22.51
N ASN A 224 -13.74 27.54 23.83
CA ASN A 224 -13.53 28.70 24.71
C ASN A 224 -12.17 29.38 24.44
N TYR A 225 -11.22 28.67 23.83
CA TYR A 225 -9.94 29.24 23.43
C TYR A 225 -9.99 29.68 21.95
N ILE A 226 -9.81 30.99 21.72
CA ILE A 226 -9.77 31.56 20.37
C ILE A 226 -8.43 31.19 19.71
N GLY A 227 -8.47 30.56 18.53
CA GLY A 227 -7.27 30.30 17.70
C GLY A 227 -6.95 28.82 17.43
N GLY A 228 -7.76 27.88 17.92
CA GLY A 228 -7.61 26.46 17.59
C GLY A 228 -7.98 26.15 16.12
N ASN A 229 -7.09 25.46 15.41
CA ASN A 229 -7.31 24.95 14.04
C ASN A 229 -7.64 23.44 14.02
N THR A 230 -8.16 22.92 15.14
CA THR A 230 -8.44 21.49 15.31
C THR A 230 -9.92 21.24 15.05
N VAL A 231 -10.23 20.35 14.10
CA VAL A 231 -11.60 19.95 13.76
C VAL A 231 -11.63 18.44 13.73
N ILE A 232 -12.28 17.81 14.69
CA ILE A 232 -12.31 16.36 14.84
C ILE A 232 -13.76 15.90 15.04
N ASP A 233 -14.21 14.97 14.21
CA ASP A 233 -15.49 14.31 14.39
C ASP A 233 -15.35 13.15 15.39
N ARG A 234 -16.01 13.28 16.55
CA ARG A 234 -16.01 12.30 17.63
C ARG A 234 -17.31 11.51 17.71
N ALA A 235 -18.22 11.68 16.74
CA ALA A 235 -19.46 10.94 16.66
C ALA A 235 -19.20 9.43 16.51
N PRO A 236 -20.19 8.57 16.82
CA PRO A 236 -20.14 7.18 16.42
C PRO A 236 -19.95 7.07 14.90
N GLN A 237 -18.92 6.34 14.47
CA GLN A 237 -18.61 6.09 13.08
C GLN A 237 -18.26 4.61 12.92
N VAL A 238 -18.56 4.05 11.75
CA VAL A 238 -18.12 2.71 11.34
C VAL A 238 -16.97 2.89 10.37
N PHE A 239 -15.91 2.10 10.55
CA PHE A 239 -14.80 2.02 9.61
C PHE A 239 -15.01 0.75 8.79
N ASP A 240 -15.32 0.93 7.51
CA ASP A 240 -15.55 -0.18 6.59
C ASP A 240 -14.20 -0.72 6.10
N ASN A 241 -14.10 -2.03 5.99
CA ASN A 241 -12.92 -2.69 5.44
C ASN A 241 -12.90 -2.57 3.90
N ASP A 242 -14.06 -2.32 3.29
CA ASP A 242 -14.27 -2.23 1.84
C ASP A 242 -14.28 -0.78 1.32
N ALA A 243 -13.76 0.17 2.11
CA ALA A 243 -13.63 1.58 1.73
C ALA A 243 -12.23 2.14 1.98
N ASP A 244 -11.91 3.25 1.32
CA ASP A 244 -10.71 4.04 1.60
C ASP A 244 -10.69 4.48 3.09
N PRO A 245 -9.49 4.69 3.70
CA PRO A 245 -9.38 5.19 5.07
C PRO A 245 -10.19 6.46 5.33
N VAL A 246 -10.90 6.46 6.45
CA VAL A 246 -11.84 7.53 6.81
C VAL A 246 -11.10 8.69 7.48
N GLU A 247 -11.28 9.92 6.97
CA GLU A 247 -10.79 11.14 7.63
C GLU A 247 -11.69 11.48 8.81
N VAL A 248 -11.19 11.27 10.03
CA VAL A 248 -11.91 11.58 11.28
C VAL A 248 -11.70 13.03 11.73
N GLY A 249 -10.71 13.72 11.17
CA GLY A 249 -10.47 15.12 11.49
C GLY A 249 -9.08 15.61 11.16
N ARG A 250 -8.78 16.80 11.67
CA ARG A 250 -7.48 17.46 11.57
C ARG A 250 -7.08 18.03 12.92
N MET A 251 -5.81 17.84 13.25
CA MET A 251 -5.18 18.35 14.46
C MET A 251 -3.98 19.20 14.05
N GLY A 252 -4.14 20.53 14.10
CA GLY A 252 -3.15 21.46 13.55
C GLY A 252 -2.89 21.22 12.07
N ARG A 253 -1.66 20.79 11.73
CA ARG A 253 -1.27 20.44 10.35
C ARG A 253 -1.58 18.99 9.96
N PHE A 254 -1.87 18.13 10.93
CA PHE A 254 -2.01 16.70 10.72
C PHE A 254 -3.43 16.35 10.34
N ARG A 255 -3.59 15.57 9.27
CA ARG A 255 -4.85 14.91 8.94
C ARG A 255 -4.92 13.57 9.67
N LEU A 256 -6.01 13.31 10.37
CA LEU A 256 -6.24 12.07 11.09
C LEU A 256 -7.06 11.13 10.20
N LEU A 257 -6.51 9.96 9.90
CA LEU A 257 -7.10 8.94 9.04
C LEU A 257 -7.17 7.61 9.80
N VAL A 258 -8.30 6.92 9.72
CA VAL A 258 -8.47 5.58 10.30
C VAL A 258 -8.53 4.56 9.18
N ASP A 259 -7.64 3.57 9.23
CA ASP A 259 -7.55 2.49 8.25
C ASP A 259 -7.99 1.16 8.86
N ALA A 260 -9.13 0.66 8.40
CA ALA A 260 -9.70 -0.64 8.80
C ALA A 260 -9.54 -1.71 7.71
N ARG A 261 -8.94 -1.38 6.56
CA ARG A 261 -8.84 -2.28 5.42
C ARG A 261 -8.07 -3.55 5.80
N ASP A 262 -8.46 -4.65 5.18
CA ASP A 262 -7.83 -5.95 5.31
C ASP A 262 -7.36 -6.52 3.96
N TYR A 263 -6.53 -7.55 4.04
CA TYR A 263 -6.09 -8.34 2.90
C TYR A 263 -6.03 -9.81 3.27
N GLU A 264 -6.12 -10.68 2.28
CA GLU A 264 -5.87 -12.11 2.44
C GLU A 264 -4.38 -12.39 2.24
N ASP A 265 -3.75 -13.01 3.24
CA ASP A 265 -2.35 -13.39 3.16
C ASP A 265 -2.14 -14.70 2.39
N ASP A 266 -0.87 -15.10 2.22
CA ASP A 266 -0.51 -16.32 1.48
C ASP A 266 -1.00 -17.62 2.18
N THR A 267 -1.48 -17.53 3.43
CA THR A 267 -2.10 -18.65 4.17
C THR A 267 -3.62 -18.71 4.02
N GLY A 268 -4.23 -17.71 3.38
CA GLY A 268 -5.68 -17.55 3.28
C GLY A 268 -6.30 -16.88 4.51
N SER A 269 -5.49 -16.29 5.39
CA SER A 269 -5.97 -15.58 6.58
C SER A 269 -6.25 -14.12 6.25
N VAL A 270 -7.37 -13.58 6.76
CA VAL A 270 -7.70 -12.16 6.65
C VAL A 270 -6.94 -11.38 7.71
N VAL A 271 -6.07 -10.48 7.26
CA VAL A 271 -5.15 -9.69 8.10
C VAL A 271 -5.37 -8.20 7.82
N PRO A 272 -5.46 -7.33 8.85
CA PRO A 272 -5.60 -5.91 8.62
C PRO A 272 -4.30 -5.27 8.11
N TYR A 273 -4.42 -4.28 7.24
CA TYR A 273 -3.28 -3.46 6.81
C TYR A 273 -2.69 -2.66 7.97
N MET A 274 -3.49 -2.30 8.97
CA MET A 274 -3.06 -1.66 10.22
C MET A 274 -3.44 -2.56 11.40
N GLY A 275 -2.43 -3.15 12.05
CA GLY A 275 -2.64 -4.00 13.21
C GLY A 275 -3.06 -3.19 14.45
N SER A 276 -3.53 -3.90 15.47
CA SER A 276 -3.91 -3.29 16.75
C SER A 276 -2.76 -2.44 17.32
N GLY A 277 -3.05 -1.22 17.74
CA GLY A 277 -2.05 -0.32 18.34
C GLY A 277 -1.02 0.25 17.36
N GLU A 278 -1.26 0.18 16.05
CA GLU A 278 -0.33 0.72 15.06
C GLU A 278 -0.73 2.12 14.59
N VAL A 279 0.27 3.00 14.48
CA VAL A 279 0.15 4.34 13.92
C VAL A 279 1.27 4.58 12.92
N LEU A 280 0.94 5.14 11.77
CA LEU A 280 1.86 5.61 10.76
C LEU A 280 1.77 7.12 10.64
N MET A 281 2.90 7.80 10.78
CA MET A 281 3.01 9.21 10.44
C MET A 281 3.65 9.33 9.06
N LEU A 282 2.95 9.98 8.14
CA LEU A 282 3.28 9.96 6.73
C LEU A 282 3.35 11.38 6.18
N SER A 283 4.34 11.61 5.33
CA SER A 283 4.46 12.84 4.55
C SER A 283 3.96 12.60 3.12
N GLN A 284 3.15 13.51 2.58
CA GLN A 284 2.78 13.47 1.16
C GLN A 284 3.98 13.68 0.22
N ASN A 285 5.08 14.25 0.74
CA ASN A 285 6.33 14.42 0.00
C ASN A 285 7.27 13.20 0.12
N LEU A 286 6.77 12.03 0.53
CA LEU A 286 7.52 10.77 0.50
C LEU A 286 8.06 10.46 -0.91
N GLY A 287 7.28 10.82 -1.94
CA GLY A 287 7.67 10.72 -3.35
C GLY A 287 7.89 9.28 -3.81
N GLY A 288 7.08 8.33 -3.34
CA GLY A 288 7.24 6.94 -3.72
C GLY A 288 7.07 6.69 -5.22
N VAL A 289 7.80 5.70 -5.72
CA VAL A 289 7.78 5.25 -7.11
C VAL A 289 7.40 3.78 -7.14
N GLN A 290 6.46 3.40 -8.00
CA GLN A 290 6.20 2.03 -8.40
C GLN A 290 7.16 1.68 -9.53
N ALA A 291 8.25 0.98 -9.21
CA ALA A 291 9.19 0.49 -10.21
C ALA A 291 8.72 -0.88 -10.74
N PHE A 292 8.79 -1.08 -12.05
CA PHE A 292 8.51 -2.34 -12.71
C PHE A 292 9.74 -2.81 -13.48
N GLY A 293 10.23 -4.00 -13.14
CA GLY A 293 11.32 -4.65 -13.89
C GLY A 293 10.84 -5.27 -15.20
N ALA A 294 11.79 -5.64 -16.05
CA ALA A 294 11.50 -6.31 -17.31
C ALA A 294 10.77 -7.65 -17.14
N ILE A 295 9.79 -7.90 -18.01
CA ILE A 295 9.07 -9.18 -18.06
C ILE A 295 9.92 -10.19 -18.82
N LEU A 296 10.33 -11.26 -18.13
CA LEU A 296 11.14 -12.36 -18.67
C LEU A 296 10.25 -13.42 -19.33
N ASP A 297 9.41 -12.96 -20.26
CA ASP A 297 8.61 -13.81 -21.14
C ASP A 297 9.11 -13.63 -22.58
N LEU A 298 9.19 -14.73 -23.33
CA LEU A 298 9.68 -14.76 -24.71
C LEU A 298 8.89 -13.82 -25.63
N ASP A 299 7.62 -13.54 -25.32
CA ASP A 299 6.74 -12.75 -26.17
C ASP A 299 6.87 -11.23 -25.97
N VAL A 300 7.52 -10.78 -24.89
CA VAL A 300 7.52 -9.36 -24.50
C VAL A 300 8.94 -8.84 -24.23
N MET A 301 9.75 -9.49 -23.40
CA MET A 301 11.13 -9.08 -23.10
C MET A 301 11.38 -7.57 -22.83
N HIS A 302 10.37 -6.80 -22.41
CA HIS A 302 10.46 -5.39 -22.04
C HIS A 302 9.68 -5.11 -20.76
N ALA A 303 9.85 -3.92 -20.20
CA ALA A 303 9.19 -3.51 -18.97
C ALA A 303 7.73 -3.14 -19.20
N MET A 304 6.86 -3.64 -18.33
CA MET A 304 5.46 -3.27 -18.34
C MET A 304 4.81 -3.59 -17.00
N ARG A 305 3.86 -2.75 -16.58
CA ARG A 305 3.11 -2.95 -15.32
C ARG A 305 2.52 -4.35 -15.18
N ALA A 306 1.84 -4.85 -16.21
CA ALA A 306 1.17 -6.14 -16.19
C ALA A 306 1.05 -6.71 -17.61
N PHE A 307 1.57 -7.92 -17.82
CA PHE A 307 1.52 -8.64 -19.09
C PHE A 307 0.55 -9.82 -19.03
N PRO A 308 -0.65 -9.72 -19.62
CA PRO A 308 -1.57 -10.84 -19.75
C PRO A 308 -1.12 -11.77 -20.88
N LYS A 309 -1.18 -13.08 -20.63
CA LYS A 309 -0.86 -14.14 -21.57
C LYS A 309 -1.83 -15.30 -21.42
N GLU A 310 -2.18 -15.90 -22.55
CA GLU A 310 -2.97 -17.13 -22.60
C GLU A 310 -2.35 -18.16 -23.54
N TRP A 311 -2.51 -19.43 -23.18
CA TRP A 311 -2.17 -20.55 -24.04
C TRP A 311 -3.10 -21.74 -23.78
N LYS A 312 -3.12 -22.67 -24.73
CA LYS A 312 -3.81 -23.95 -24.58
C LYS A 312 -2.83 -24.96 -24.00
N GLU A 313 -3.15 -25.51 -22.84
CA GLU A 313 -2.52 -26.71 -22.32
C GLU A 313 -3.10 -27.93 -23.04
N GLN A 314 -2.25 -28.87 -23.43
CA GLN A 314 -2.69 -30.05 -24.18
C GLN A 314 -3.12 -31.19 -23.25
N ASP A 315 -2.43 -31.38 -22.12
CA ASP A 315 -2.67 -32.49 -21.20
C ASP A 315 -2.47 -32.10 -19.72
N PRO A 316 -3.55 -32.01 -18.91
CA PRO A 316 -4.96 -32.06 -19.32
C PRO A 316 -5.34 -30.84 -20.16
N SER A 317 -6.26 -31.03 -21.11
CA SER A 317 -6.69 -29.93 -21.98
C SER A 317 -7.36 -28.83 -21.17
N ALA A 318 -6.75 -27.64 -21.14
CA ALA A 318 -7.26 -26.48 -20.44
C ALA A 318 -6.76 -25.19 -21.08
N TRP A 319 -7.51 -24.10 -20.90
CA TRP A 319 -7.00 -22.76 -21.18
C TRP A 319 -6.26 -22.25 -19.96
N MET A 320 -5.00 -21.90 -20.13
CA MET A 320 -4.23 -21.22 -19.11
C MET A 320 -4.28 -19.72 -19.38
N VAL A 321 -4.67 -18.93 -18.38
CA VAL A 321 -4.60 -17.48 -18.39
C VAL A 321 -3.69 -17.02 -17.26
N MET A 322 -2.75 -16.14 -17.55
CA MET A 322 -1.74 -15.68 -16.61
C MET A 322 -1.47 -14.20 -16.82
N THR A 323 -1.29 -13.45 -15.73
CA THR A 323 -0.79 -12.08 -15.79
C THR A 323 0.56 -12.02 -15.08
N GLN A 324 1.54 -11.42 -15.73
CA GLN A 324 2.92 -11.33 -15.25
C GLN A 324 3.24 -9.88 -14.87
N SER A 325 3.86 -9.69 -13.71
CA SER A 325 4.36 -8.37 -13.27
C SER A 325 5.61 -8.55 -12.41
N ALA A 326 6.50 -7.56 -12.42
CA ALA A 326 7.69 -7.52 -11.56
C ALA A 326 7.74 -6.19 -10.77
N PRO A 327 6.80 -5.95 -9.83
CA PRO A 327 6.70 -4.69 -9.11
C PRO A 327 7.69 -4.59 -7.95
N LEU A 328 8.17 -3.37 -7.72
CA LEU A 328 8.91 -2.97 -6.52
C LEU A 328 8.57 -1.51 -6.19
N PRO A 329 7.80 -1.25 -5.12
CA PRO A 329 7.61 0.11 -4.62
C PRO A 329 8.91 0.61 -3.97
N ILE A 330 9.38 1.78 -4.38
CA ILE A 330 10.62 2.42 -3.90
C ILE A 330 10.26 3.79 -3.30
N PRO A 331 10.49 4.02 -2.01
CA PRO A 331 10.34 5.35 -1.42
C PRO A 331 11.54 6.23 -1.79
N GLN A 332 11.31 7.41 -2.36
CA GLN A 332 12.39 8.39 -2.57
C GLN A 332 12.96 8.90 -1.25
N ARG A 333 12.10 9.11 -0.25
CA ARG A 333 12.45 9.61 1.08
C ARG A 333 11.93 8.68 2.15
N ILE A 334 12.64 7.61 2.47
CA ILE A 334 12.16 6.65 3.48
C ILE A 334 11.94 7.29 4.86
N ASN A 335 12.73 8.30 5.23
CA ASN A 335 12.56 9.04 6.49
C ASN A 335 11.38 10.04 6.46
N GLY A 336 10.63 10.09 5.35
CA GLY A 336 9.33 10.76 5.25
C GLY A 336 8.15 9.93 5.78
N CYS A 337 8.41 8.76 6.36
CA CYS A 337 7.46 8.00 7.17
C CYS A 337 8.05 7.62 8.54
N ALA A 338 7.18 7.50 9.54
CA ALA A 338 7.50 6.92 10.84
C ALA A 338 6.41 5.94 11.27
N TYR A 339 6.81 4.95 12.07
CA TYR A 339 5.93 3.93 12.62
C TYR A 339 5.97 4.02 14.15
N LEU A 340 4.79 4.02 14.76
CA LEU A 340 4.63 3.94 16.21
C LEU A 340 3.77 2.72 16.55
N LYS A 341 4.26 1.90 17.48
CA LYS A 341 3.47 0.89 18.18
C LYS A 341 3.07 1.44 19.55
N VAL A 342 1.78 1.73 19.74
CA VAL A 342 1.29 2.49 20.90
C VAL A 342 0.64 1.65 22.01
N PHE A 343 0.45 0.34 21.77
CA PHE A 343 -0.14 -0.63 22.72
C PHE A 343 0.78 -1.81 23.03
#